data_AF-A0A958UUR2-F1
#
_entry.id   AF-A0A958UUR2-F1
#
_cell.length_a   1.000
_cell.length_b   1.000
_cell.length_c   1.000
_cell.angle_alpha   90.00
_cell.angle_beta   90.00
_cell.angle_gamma   90.00
#
_symmetry.space_group_name_H-M   'P 1'
#
loop_
_entity.id
_entity.type
_entity.pdbx_description
1 polymer ?
#
loop_
_entity_poly.entity_id
_entity_poly.type
_entity_poly.pdbx_seq_one_letter_code
_entity_poly.pdbx_strand_id
1 'polypeptide(L)'
;IMQRKATETVADSKQFEFKIGEFHLNSKLRFLRFRDEEPVKLSPKENELLRLLALHENDLMPRELALTKIWRDDNYFTSRSMDVYIAKLRKYLKQDENVEIVNIHGEGFRLVINQEA
;
A
#
# COMPACT_ATOMS: atom_id res chain seq x y z
N ILE A 1 -9.72 21.73 -15.63
CA ILE A 1 -10.87 20.83 -15.34
C ILE A 1 -10.30 19.56 -14.73
N MET A 2 -10.26 19.48 -13.40
CA MET A 2 -9.74 18.30 -12.67
C MET A 2 -10.78 17.19 -12.71
N GLN A 3 -10.48 16.08 -13.38
CA GLN A 3 -11.31 14.88 -13.33
C GLN A 3 -11.02 14.11 -12.02
N ARG A 4 -11.89 14.26 -11.02
CA ARG A 4 -12.00 13.35 -9.88
C ARG A 4 -13.10 12.34 -10.19
N LYS A 5 -12.74 11.10 -10.53
CA LYS A 5 -13.71 9.98 -10.60
C LYS A 5 -13.04 8.58 -10.68
N ALA A 6 -12.13 8.25 -9.76
CA ALA A 6 -11.52 6.91 -9.73
C ALA A 6 -11.55 6.18 -8.38
N THR A 7 -12.13 6.76 -7.32
CA THR A 7 -12.01 6.18 -5.97
C THR A 7 -13.04 5.08 -5.68
N GLU A 8 -14.10 4.91 -6.46
CA GLU A 8 -15.23 4.03 -6.08
C GLU A 8 -15.19 2.58 -6.58
N THR A 9 -14.19 2.13 -7.35
CA THR A 9 -14.21 0.75 -7.92
C THR A 9 -12.97 -0.11 -7.67
N VAL A 10 -11.95 0.39 -6.99
CA VAL A 10 -10.67 -0.35 -6.90
C VAL A 10 -10.66 -1.39 -5.76
N ALA A 11 -11.47 -1.19 -4.72
CA ALA A 11 -11.44 -2.00 -3.49
C ALA A 11 -11.96 -3.46 -3.65
N ASP A 12 -12.73 -3.77 -4.70
CA ASP A 12 -13.23 -5.13 -5.00
C ASP A 12 -12.51 -5.80 -6.19
N SER A 13 -11.34 -5.28 -6.57
CA SER A 13 -10.55 -5.83 -7.66
C SER A 13 -10.13 -7.29 -7.39
N LYS A 14 -10.39 -8.19 -8.36
CA LYS A 14 -9.88 -9.57 -8.39
C LYS A 14 -8.39 -9.65 -8.73
N GLN A 15 -7.68 -8.53 -8.82
CA GLN A 15 -6.24 -8.51 -9.00
C GLN A 15 -5.57 -9.01 -7.72
N PHE A 16 -4.57 -9.88 -7.83
CA PHE A 16 -3.80 -10.37 -6.69
C PHE A 16 -2.29 -10.23 -6.86
N GLU A 17 -1.84 -9.93 -8.07
CA GLU A 17 -0.45 -9.68 -8.41
C GLU A 17 -0.28 -8.19 -8.72
N PHE A 18 0.72 -7.57 -8.11
CA PHE A 18 1.01 -6.15 -8.29
C PHE A 18 2.50 -5.97 -8.54
N LYS A 19 2.83 -5.12 -9.51
CA LYS A 19 4.19 -4.62 -9.70
C LYS A 19 4.29 -3.27 -9.00
N ILE A 20 5.26 -3.12 -8.11
CA ILE A 20 5.49 -1.88 -7.35
C ILE A 20 6.96 -1.52 -7.57
N GLY A 21 7.26 -0.70 -8.58
CA GLY A 21 8.64 -0.51 -9.04
C GLY A 21 9.24 -1.85 -9.47
N GLU A 22 10.34 -2.25 -8.85
CA GLU A 22 10.98 -3.55 -9.04
C GLU A 22 10.52 -4.63 -8.06
N PHE A 23 9.57 -4.30 -7.18
CA PHE A 23 8.91 -5.29 -6.35
C PHE A 23 7.76 -5.99 -7.07
N HIS A 24 7.58 -7.26 -6.73
CA HIS A 24 6.42 -8.05 -7.10
C HIS A 24 5.69 -8.50 -5.83
N LEU A 25 4.44 -8.06 -5.67
CA LEU A 25 3.56 -8.47 -4.59
C LEU A 25 2.55 -9.50 -5.09
N ASN A 26 2.64 -10.72 -4.56
CA ASN A 26 1.57 -11.70 -4.63
C ASN A 26 0.73 -11.64 -3.35
N SER A 27 -0.40 -10.96 -3.43
CA SER A 27 -1.27 -10.74 -2.27
C SER A 27 -2.11 -11.96 -1.85
N LYS A 28 -2.21 -13.01 -2.69
CA LYS A 28 -2.81 -14.30 -2.31
C LYS A 28 -1.88 -15.08 -1.39
N LEU A 29 -0.61 -15.17 -1.78
CA LEU A 29 0.43 -15.89 -1.04
C LEU A 29 1.06 -15.03 0.07
N ARG A 30 0.83 -13.72 0.03
CA ARG A 30 1.43 -12.69 0.90
C ARG A 30 2.94 -12.63 0.77
N PHE A 31 3.44 -12.75 -0.46
CA PHE A 31 4.85 -12.65 -0.75
C PHE A 31 5.16 -11.35 -1.46
N LEU A 32 6.15 -10.64 -0.92
CA LEU A 32 6.76 -9.48 -1.54
C LEU A 32 8.18 -9.87 -1.96
N ARG A 33 8.50 -9.74 -3.24
CA ARG A 33 9.83 -10.05 -3.78
C ARG A 33 10.44 -8.82 -4.42
N PHE A 34 11.69 -8.53 -4.12
CA PHE A 34 12.48 -7.54 -4.84
C PHE A 34 13.30 -8.24 -5.92
N ARG A 35 13.07 -7.93 -7.21
CA ARG A 35 13.75 -8.57 -8.35
C ARG A 35 13.76 -10.11 -8.23
N ASP A 36 14.95 -10.70 -8.17
CA ASP A 36 15.23 -12.14 -8.07
C ASP A 36 15.64 -12.60 -6.67
N GLU A 37 15.48 -11.74 -5.65
CA GLU A 37 15.75 -12.11 -4.26
C GLU A 37 14.71 -13.11 -3.72
N GLU A 38 15.01 -13.73 -2.59
CA GLU A 38 14.05 -14.60 -1.89
C GLU A 38 12.84 -13.78 -1.41
N PRO A 39 11.61 -14.27 -1.64
CA PRO A 39 10.40 -13.54 -1.27
C PRO A 39 10.24 -13.43 0.26
N VAL A 40 9.91 -12.24 0.72
CA VAL A 40 9.55 -11.98 2.11
C VAL A 40 8.07 -12.27 2.32
N LYS A 41 7.76 -13.06 3.35
CA LYS A 41 6.37 -13.33 3.75
C LYS A 41 5.81 -12.20 4.61
N LEU A 42 4.80 -11.52 4.10
CA LEU A 42 4.06 -10.50 4.82
C LEU A 42 3.05 -11.13 5.78
N SER A 43 2.86 -10.50 6.93
CA SER A 43 1.71 -10.79 7.79
C SER A 43 0.40 -10.42 7.08
N PRO A 44 -0.76 -10.93 7.54
CA PRO A 44 -2.05 -10.59 6.94
C PRO A 44 -2.29 -9.08 6.82
N LYS A 45 -1.98 -8.32 7.88
CA LYS A 45 -2.18 -6.86 7.91
C LYS A 45 -1.23 -6.09 7.00
N GLU A 46 0.05 -6.48 6.96
CA GLU A 46 1.02 -5.87 6.04
C GLU A 46 0.59 -6.09 4.59
N ASN A 47 0.14 -7.30 4.27
CA ASN A 47 -0.34 -7.64 2.94
C ASN A 47 -1.61 -6.87 2.55
N GLU A 48 -2.60 -6.82 3.44
CA GLU A 48 -3.85 -6.08 3.22
C GLU A 48 -3.57 -4.60 2.97
N LEU A 49 -2.68 -4.00 3.77
CA LEU A 49 -2.32 -2.58 3.65
C LEU A 49 -1.51 -2.28 2.38
N LEU A 50 -0.50 -3.10 2.07
CA LEU A 50 0.31 -2.89 0.86
C LEU A 50 -0.51 -3.11 -0.40
N ARG A 51 -1.42 -4.10 -0.41
CA ARG A 51 -2.38 -4.30 -1.49
C ARG A 51 -3.26 -3.07 -1.66
N LEU A 52 -3.80 -2.51 -0.58
CA LEU A 52 -4.66 -1.33 -0.66
C LEU A 52 -3.90 -0.11 -1.19
N LEU A 53 -2.64 0.07 -0.78
CA LEU A 53 -1.75 1.09 -1.32
C LEU A 53 -1.46 0.89 -2.81
N ALA A 54 -1.17 -0.33 -3.24
CA ALA A 54 -0.90 -0.66 -4.65
C ALA A 54 -2.14 -0.49 -5.54
N LEU A 55 -3.34 -0.70 -5.00
CA LEU A 55 -4.59 -0.38 -5.68
C LEU A 55 -4.76 1.14 -5.86
N HIS A 56 -4.20 1.96 -4.97
CA HIS A 56 -4.17 3.43 -5.07
C HIS A 56 -2.78 3.92 -5.48
N GLU A 57 -2.11 3.19 -6.37
CA GLU A 57 -0.79 3.58 -6.87
C GLU A 57 -0.83 5.00 -7.42
N ASN A 58 0.12 5.84 -6.98
CA ASN A 58 0.25 7.25 -7.31
C ASN A 58 -0.96 8.13 -6.94
N ASP A 59 -1.95 7.61 -6.21
CA ASP A 59 -3.11 8.34 -5.72
C ASP A 59 -3.18 8.38 -4.19
N LEU A 60 -4.01 9.25 -3.63
CA LEU A 60 -4.28 9.28 -2.20
C LEU A 60 -5.06 8.04 -1.79
N MET A 61 -4.50 7.28 -0.85
CA MET A 61 -5.18 6.26 -0.07
C MET A 61 -5.61 6.87 1.27
N PRO A 62 -6.92 7.14 1.48
CA PRO A 62 -7.40 7.78 2.71
C PRO A 62 -7.17 6.92 3.95
N ARG A 63 -6.78 7.54 5.06
CA ARG A 63 -6.57 6.84 6.34
C ARG A 63 -7.84 6.09 6.79
N GLU A 64 -8.99 6.75 6.74
CA GLU A 64 -10.27 6.18 7.15
C GLU A 64 -10.61 4.93 6.32
N LEU A 65 -10.37 4.97 5.01
CA LEU A 65 -10.59 3.83 4.13
C LEU A 65 -9.77 2.61 4.57
N ALA A 66 -8.48 2.79 4.88
CA ALA A 66 -7.64 1.70 5.38
C ALA A 66 -8.15 1.16 6.72
N LEU A 67 -8.47 2.04 7.67
CA LEU A 67 -8.95 1.66 8.99
C LEU A 67 -10.24 0.85 8.91
N THR A 68 -11.23 1.33 8.16
CA THR A 68 -12.51 0.62 8.02
C THR A 68 -12.36 -0.69 7.23
N LYS A 69 -11.56 -0.73 6.16
CA LYS A 69 -11.42 -1.95 5.34
C LYS A 69 -10.60 -3.04 6.02
N ILE A 70 -9.52 -2.67 6.68
CA ILE A 70 -8.54 -3.61 7.22
C ILE A 70 -8.83 -3.89 8.69
N TRP A 71 -9.10 -2.86 9.50
CA TRP A 71 -9.33 -3.02 10.94
C TRP A 71 -10.80 -3.06 11.33
N ARG A 72 -11.72 -2.63 10.45
CA ARG A 72 -13.17 -2.51 10.72
C ARG A 72 -13.50 -1.60 11.91
N ASP A 73 -12.57 -0.72 12.25
CA ASP A 73 -12.62 0.18 13.40
C ASP A 73 -11.59 1.31 13.18
N ASP A 74 -12.01 2.56 13.38
CA ASP A 74 -11.25 3.79 13.15
C ASP A 74 -10.79 4.50 14.43
N ASN A 75 -10.74 3.78 15.55
CA ASN A 75 -10.27 4.33 16.82
C ASN A 75 -8.76 4.69 16.86
N TYR A 76 -8.36 5.35 17.94
CA TYR A 76 -6.97 5.78 18.16
C TYR A 76 -5.94 4.63 18.10
N PHE A 77 -6.26 3.47 18.68
CA PHE A 77 -5.35 2.32 18.72
C PHE A 77 -5.15 1.70 17.33
N THR A 78 -6.21 1.59 16.53
CA THR A 78 -6.10 1.08 15.15
C THR A 78 -5.35 2.06 14.26
N SER A 79 -5.56 3.37 14.43
CA SER A 79 -4.76 4.40 13.76
C SER A 79 -3.27 4.29 14.09
N ARG A 80 -2.90 4.14 15.36
CA ARG A 80 -1.49 3.97 15.77
C ARG A 80 -0.90 2.67 15.22
N SER A 81 -1.69 1.59 15.22
CA SER A 81 -1.26 0.31 14.65
C SER A 81 -0.96 0.45 13.16
N MET A 82 -1.84 1.11 12.41
CA MET A 82 -1.64 1.35 10.98
C MET A 82 -0.35 2.12 10.71
N ASP A 83 -0.03 3.16 11.47
CA ASP A 83 1.23 3.92 11.31
C ASP A 83 2.47 3.02 11.51
N VAL A 84 2.42 2.06 12.44
CA VAL A 84 3.49 1.06 12.65
C VAL A 84 3.64 0.16 11.43
N TYR A 85 2.53 -0.28 10.83
CA TYR A 85 2.57 -1.07 9.61
C TYR A 85 3.10 -0.27 8.41
N ILE A 86 2.75 1.00 8.26
CA ILE A 86 3.34 1.89 7.25
C ILE A 86 4.86 1.98 7.43
N ALA A 87 5.34 2.15 8.67
CA ALA A 87 6.78 2.19 8.95
C ALA A 87 7.50 0.88 8.57
N LYS A 88 6.86 -0.28 8.77
CA LYS A 88 7.42 -1.57 8.33
C LYS A 88 7.43 -1.70 6.81
N LEU A 89 6.34 -1.34 6.14
CA LEU A 89 6.26 -1.39 4.67
C LEU A 89 7.33 -0.50 4.03
N ARG A 90 7.56 0.71 4.57
CA ARG A 90 8.67 1.57 4.14
C ARG A 90 10.04 0.89 4.25
N LYS A 91 10.28 0.10 5.30
CA LYS A 91 11.54 -0.64 5.44
C LYS A 91 11.70 -1.71 4.38
N TYR A 92 10.63 -2.41 4.03
CA TYR A 92 10.67 -3.39 2.93
C TYR A 92 10.94 -2.70 1.59
N LEU A 93 10.21 -1.61 1.30
CA LEU A 93 10.28 -0.93 0.01
C LEU A 93 11.56 -0.13 -0.20
N LYS A 94 12.35 0.11 0.85
CA LYS A 94 13.61 0.88 0.80
C LYS A 94 14.64 0.32 -0.18
N GLN A 95 14.53 -0.95 -0.61
CA GLN A 95 15.46 -1.52 -1.61
C GLN A 95 15.31 -0.87 -3.00
N ASP A 96 14.15 -0.30 -3.31
CA ASP A 96 13.90 0.43 -4.55
C ASP A 96 13.82 1.94 -4.24
N GLU A 97 14.79 2.71 -4.74
CA GLU A 97 14.84 4.17 -4.53
C GLU A 97 13.69 4.91 -5.23
N ASN A 98 13.06 4.29 -6.22
CA ASN A 98 11.95 4.87 -6.97
C ASN A 98 10.59 4.63 -6.31
N VAL A 99 10.54 3.82 -5.24
CA VAL A 99 9.30 3.46 -4.54
C VAL A 99 9.29 4.04 -3.14
N GLU A 100 8.29 4.87 -2.85
CA GLU A 100 8.12 5.43 -1.52
C GLU A 100 6.65 5.47 -1.08
N ILE A 101 6.43 5.41 0.24
CA ILE A 101 5.12 5.68 0.83
C ILE A 101 5.19 7.05 1.48
N VAL A 102 4.52 8.04 0.89
CA VAL A 102 4.46 9.42 1.38
C VAL A 102 3.26 9.60 2.31
N ASN A 103 3.43 10.38 3.37
CA ASN A 103 2.33 10.77 4.25
C ASN A 103 1.70 12.07 3.73
N ILE A 104 0.40 12.07 3.50
CA ILE A 104 -0.37 13.25 3.16
C ILE A 104 -1.07 13.69 4.45
N HIS A 105 -0.57 14.77 5.06
CA HIS A 105 -0.96 15.19 6.39
C HIS A 105 -2.48 15.41 6.50
N GLY A 106 -3.12 14.79 7.48
CA GLY A 106 -4.56 14.87 7.69
C GLY A 106 -5.41 14.03 6.73
N GLU A 107 -4.86 13.50 5.64
CA GLU A 107 -5.63 12.82 4.59
C GLU A 107 -5.35 11.31 4.53
N GLY A 108 -4.08 10.90 4.54
CA GLY A 108 -3.72 9.48 4.40
C GLY A 108 -2.32 9.27 3.86
N PHE A 109 -2.17 8.28 2.98
CA PHE A 109 -0.88 7.89 2.41
C PHE A 109 -0.95 7.80 0.90
N ARG A 110 0.19 7.99 0.25
CA ARG A 110 0.34 7.76 -1.19
C ARG A 110 1.52 6.82 -1.43
N LEU A 111 1.30 5.77 -2.20
CA LEU A 111 2.39 4.96 -2.76
C LEU A 111 2.84 5.65 -4.04
N VAL A 112 4.05 6.19 -4.04
CA VAL A 112 4.64 6.86 -5.20
C VAL A 112 5.62 5.90 -5.86
N ILE A 113 5.50 5.78 -7.17
CA ILE A 113 6.44 5.03 -8.01
C ILE A 113 6.93 5.99 -9.09
N ASN A 114 8.14 6.50 -8.91
CA ASN A 114 8.76 7.41 -9.85
C ASN A 114 9.26 6.59 -11.04
N GLN A 115 8.55 6.65 -12.17
CA GLN A 115 8.93 5.95 -13.41
C GLN A 115 9.87 6.77 -14.29
N GLU A 116 10.54 7.78 -13.75
CA GLU A 116 11.48 8.58 -14.54
C GLU A 116 12.85 7.90 -14.62
N ALA A 117 13.22 7.66 -15.89
CA ALA A 117 14.40 6.97 -16.40
C ALA A 117 15.69 7.78 -16.26
#